data_AF-A0A4V2F7L0-F1
#
_entry.id   AF-A0A4V2F7L0-F1
#
_cell.length_a   1.000
_cell.length_b   1.000
_cell.length_c   1.000
_cell.angle_alpha   90.00
_cell.angle_beta   90.00
_cell.angle_gamma   90.00
#
_symmetry.space_group_name_H-M   'P 1'
#
loop_
_entity.id
_entity.type
_entity.pdbx_description
1 polymer ?
#
loop_
_entity_poly.entity_id
_entity_poly.type
_entity_poly.pdbx_seq_one_letter_code
_entity_poly.pdbx_strand_id
1 'polypeptide(L)'
;MSFNQSKIAELQGTYYSVENGFERWSIMELSENGIFIYKYGLSACQAEITGTYSIENNRIRFKNDKEFTKEYLESERESLVKLDSTFAGIEIPIYPDLSLTEWKIKKNSIKPISEIDSGCITEKGKHIKR
;
A
#
# COMPACT_ATOMS: atom_id res chain seq x y z
N MET A 1 21.91 20.04 0.69
CA MET A 1 20.82 19.21 1.24
C MET A 1 19.74 19.12 0.17
N SER A 2 19.32 17.91 -0.13
CA SER A 2 18.98 17.43 -1.48
C SER A 2 17.55 17.75 -1.90
N PHE A 3 17.34 18.08 -3.18
CA PHE A 3 16.05 18.36 -3.83
C PHE A 3 14.96 17.30 -3.58
N ASN A 4 15.35 16.06 -3.23
CA ASN A 4 14.41 15.01 -2.84
C ASN A 4 13.83 15.21 -1.43
N GLN A 5 14.59 15.77 -0.49
CA GLN A 5 14.13 15.95 0.89
C GLN A 5 13.05 17.04 0.99
N SER A 6 13.15 18.10 0.18
CA SER A 6 12.11 19.14 0.11
C SER A 6 10.81 18.63 -0.51
N LYS A 7 10.89 17.76 -1.54
CA LYS A 7 9.71 17.16 -2.17
C LYS A 7 9.00 16.16 -1.26
N ILE A 8 9.77 15.39 -0.47
CA ILE A 8 9.20 14.47 0.52
C ILE A 8 8.40 15.27 1.57
N ALA A 9 8.94 16.37 2.08
CA ALA A 9 8.24 17.23 3.03
C ALA A 9 6.92 17.79 2.46
N GLU A 10 6.89 18.20 1.19
CA GLU A 10 5.65 18.67 0.53
C GLU A 10 4.58 17.57 0.38
N LEU A 11 5.02 16.32 0.19
CA LEU A 11 4.14 15.16 0.01
C LEU A 11 3.64 14.54 1.31
N GLN A 12 4.26 14.84 2.44
CA GLN A 12 3.82 14.32 3.73
C GLN A 12 2.35 14.63 4.00
N GLY A 13 1.58 13.65 4.46
CA GLY A 13 0.20 13.82 4.90
C GLY A 13 -0.68 12.61 4.62
N THR A 14 -1.97 12.77 4.89
CA THR A 14 -2.96 11.71 4.70
C THR A 14 -3.80 11.97 3.46
N TYR A 15 -3.86 10.98 2.59
CA TYR A 15 -4.55 11.03 1.31
C TYR A 15 -5.71 10.04 1.30
N TYR A 16 -6.90 10.53 1.00
CA TYR A 16 -8.13 9.74 1.01
C TYR A 16 -8.59 9.51 -0.42
N SER A 17 -8.88 8.26 -0.80
CA SER A 17 -9.47 7.98 -2.10
C SER A 17 -10.79 8.73 -2.26
N VAL A 18 -11.02 9.31 -3.45
CA VAL A 18 -12.30 9.94 -3.80
C VAL A 18 -13.45 8.95 -3.85
N GLU A 19 -13.14 7.65 -3.92
CA GLU A 19 -14.12 6.56 -3.94
C GLU A 19 -14.47 6.07 -2.52
N ASN A 20 -13.91 6.67 -1.47
CA ASN A 20 -14.29 6.37 -0.09
C ASN A 20 -15.78 6.67 0.12
N GLY A 21 -16.48 5.73 0.78
CA GLY A 21 -17.91 5.77 1.01
C GLY A 21 -18.31 4.88 2.19
N PHE A 22 -19.58 4.50 2.26
CA PHE A 22 -20.03 3.54 3.27
C PHE A 22 -19.33 2.19 3.07
N GLU A 23 -18.71 1.66 4.12
CA GLU A 23 -17.94 0.40 4.17
C GLU A 23 -16.72 0.28 3.24
N ARG A 24 -16.50 1.24 2.34
CA ARG A 24 -15.33 1.29 1.45
C ARG A 24 -14.41 2.43 1.82
N TRP A 25 -13.15 2.12 2.08
CA TRP A 25 -12.11 3.13 2.26
C TRP A 25 -10.76 2.69 1.69
N SER A 26 -9.97 3.69 1.32
CA SER A 26 -8.60 3.57 0.85
C SER A 26 -7.87 4.85 1.23
N ILE A 27 -6.87 4.72 2.07
CA ILE A 27 -6.18 5.82 2.74
C ILE A 27 -4.68 5.57 2.67
N MET A 28 -3.95 6.56 2.15
CA MET A 28 -2.49 6.54 2.06
C MET A 28 -1.92 7.62 2.98
N GLU A 29 -1.06 7.24 3.91
CA GLU A 29 -0.33 8.14 4.80
C GLU A 29 1.14 8.14 4.39
N LEU A 30 1.69 9.32 4.09
CA LEU A 30 3.10 9.50 3.72
C LEU A 30 3.83 10.28 4.82
N SER A 31 4.91 9.70 5.33
CA SER A 31 5.75 10.29 6.39
C SER A 31 7.03 10.91 5.82
N GLU A 32 7.61 11.90 6.52
CA GLU A 32 8.82 12.63 6.05
C GLU A 32 10.08 11.77 5.98
N ASN A 33 10.12 10.65 6.69
CA ASN A 33 11.22 9.70 6.68
C ASN A 33 11.16 8.69 5.53
N GLY A 34 10.23 8.88 4.57
CA GLY A 34 10.05 7.97 3.44
C GLY A 34 9.29 6.68 3.77
N ILE A 35 8.55 6.65 4.89
CA ILE A 35 7.66 5.54 5.26
C ILE A 35 6.23 5.84 4.82
N PHE A 36 5.53 4.82 4.30
CA PHE A 36 4.11 4.91 4.03
C PHE A 36 3.31 3.93 4.90
N ILE A 37 2.04 4.27 5.11
CA ILE A 37 1.01 3.36 5.61
C ILE A 37 -0.16 3.41 4.64
N TYR A 38 -0.59 2.26 4.14
CA TYR A 38 -1.75 2.15 3.26
C TYR A 38 -2.83 1.29 3.92
N LYS A 39 -3.96 1.93 4.23
CA LYS A 39 -5.14 1.31 4.83
C LYS A 39 -6.21 1.17 3.78
N TYR A 40 -6.80 -0.01 3.66
CA TYR A 40 -7.91 -0.23 2.75
C TYR A 40 -8.96 -1.13 3.37
N GLY A 41 -10.20 -1.02 2.88
CA GLY A 41 -11.30 -1.84 3.32
C GLY A 41 -12.51 -1.81 2.40
N LEU A 42 -13.20 -2.94 2.35
CA LEU A 42 -14.54 -3.15 1.82
C LEU A 42 -15.27 -4.16 2.72
N SER A 43 -16.19 -3.65 3.55
CA SER A 43 -16.94 -4.44 4.53
C SER A 43 -15.99 -5.24 5.46
N ALA A 44 -16.03 -6.58 5.44
CA ALA A 44 -15.17 -7.42 6.28
C ALA A 44 -13.74 -7.62 5.75
N CYS A 45 -13.47 -7.24 4.49
CA CYS A 45 -12.12 -7.30 3.94
C CYS A 45 -11.41 -5.98 4.19
N GLN A 46 -10.44 -5.97 5.09
CA GLN A 46 -9.70 -4.76 5.47
C GLN A 46 -8.29 -5.12 5.92
N ALA A 47 -7.32 -4.28 5.60
CA ALA A 47 -5.96 -4.43 6.06
C ALA A 47 -5.22 -3.09 6.10
N GLU A 48 -4.09 -3.12 6.78
CA GLU A 48 -3.10 -2.07 6.82
C GLU A 48 -1.77 -2.66 6.37
N ILE A 49 -1.11 -2.01 5.41
CA ILE A 49 0.22 -2.39 4.95
C ILE A 49 1.19 -1.22 5.08
N THR A 50 2.45 -1.52 5.39
CA THR A 50 3.50 -0.52 5.52
C THR A 50 4.62 -0.77 4.54
N GLY A 51 5.48 0.24 4.39
CA GLY A 51 6.68 0.13 3.60
C GLY A 51 7.38 1.45 3.42
N THR A 52 8.23 1.50 2.39
CA THR A 52 9.01 2.69 2.05
C THR A 52 8.58 3.26 0.71
N TYR A 53 8.82 4.55 0.52
CA TYR A 53 8.59 5.22 -0.75
C TYR A 53 9.73 6.15 -1.13
N SER A 54 9.96 6.30 -2.44
CA SER A 54 10.88 7.27 -3.01
C SER A 54 10.18 8.12 -4.06
N ILE A 55 10.74 9.29 -4.33
CA ILE A 55 10.25 10.19 -5.38
C ILE A 55 11.29 10.26 -6.49
N GLU A 56 10.90 9.85 -7.69
CA GLU A 56 11.72 9.90 -8.89
C GLU A 56 10.89 10.49 -10.03
N ASN A 57 11.43 11.47 -10.76
CA ASN A 57 10.75 12.07 -11.92
C ASN A 57 9.30 12.54 -11.65
N ASN A 58 9.05 13.11 -10.47
CA ASN A 58 7.72 13.55 -10.01
C ASN A 58 6.69 12.41 -9.91
N ARG A 59 7.16 11.21 -9.56
CA ARG A 59 6.34 10.03 -9.30
C ARG A 59 6.79 9.38 -8.00
N ILE A 60 5.86 8.72 -7.34
CA ILE A 60 6.13 7.95 -6.13
C ILE A 60 6.34 6.49 -6.55
N ARG A 61 7.41 5.88 -6.04
CA ARG A 61 7.65 4.45 -6.10
C ARG A 61 7.51 3.90 -4.70
N PHE A 62 6.60 2.94 -4.52
CA PHE A 62 6.39 2.26 -3.25
C PHE A 62 7.15 0.94 -3.23
N LYS A 63 7.53 0.52 -2.02
CA LYS A 63 8.05 -0.80 -1.74
C LYS A 63 7.49 -1.26 -0.41
N ASN A 64 6.62 -2.27 -0.47
CA ASN A 64 6.03 -2.89 0.71
C ASN A 64 7.12 -3.45 1.64
N ASP A 65 6.85 -3.46 2.94
CA ASP A 65 7.66 -4.21 3.89
C ASP A 65 7.58 -5.71 3.61
N LYS A 66 8.65 -6.42 3.98
CA LYS A 66 8.82 -7.85 3.67
C LYS A 66 7.63 -8.69 4.12
N GLU A 67 7.02 -8.35 5.25
CA GLU A 67 5.90 -9.11 5.82
C GLU A 67 4.63 -9.08 4.97
N PHE A 68 4.49 -8.10 4.07
CA PHE A 68 3.37 -7.99 3.14
C PHE A 68 3.71 -8.54 1.74
N THR A 69 4.82 -9.28 1.59
CA THR A 69 5.21 -9.91 0.33
C THR A 69 4.71 -11.36 0.29
N LYS A 70 4.36 -11.81 -0.92
CA LYS A 70 3.88 -13.18 -1.15
C LYS A 70 4.93 -14.22 -0.72
N GLU A 71 6.19 -13.97 -1.04
CA GLU A 71 7.31 -14.85 -0.71
C GLU A 71 7.45 -15.05 0.80
N TYR A 72 7.28 -13.98 1.58
CA TYR A 72 7.33 -14.08 3.04
C TYR A 72 6.17 -14.91 3.57
N LEU A 73 4.94 -14.61 3.15
CA LEU A 73 3.75 -15.32 3.63
C LEU A 73 3.73 -16.80 3.25
N GLU A 74 4.21 -17.15 2.06
CA GLU A 74 4.39 -18.54 1.64
C GLU A 74 5.41 -19.25 2.53
N SER A 75 6.55 -18.60 2.83
CA SER A 75 7.58 -19.17 3.69
C SER A 75 7.12 -19.38 5.15
N GLU A 76 6.31 -18.47 5.69
CA GLU A 76 5.70 -18.58 7.02
C GLU A 76 4.70 -19.75 7.05
N ARG A 77 3.82 -19.86 6.03
CA ARG A 77 2.89 -20.99 5.91
C ARG A 77 3.61 -22.31 5.81
N GLU A 78 4.64 -22.43 4.97
CA GLU A 78 5.43 -23.66 4.87
C GLU A 78 6.09 -24.04 6.19
N SER A 79 6.54 -23.06 6.97
CA SER A 79 7.13 -23.27 8.29
C SER A 79 6.09 -23.78 9.29
N LEU A 80 4.87 -23.23 9.26
CA LEU A 80 3.74 -23.69 10.07
C LEU A 80 3.28 -25.10 9.69
N VAL A 81 3.21 -25.42 8.39
CA VAL A 81 2.82 -26.75 7.90
C VAL A 81 3.83 -27.82 8.30
N LYS A 82 5.13 -27.48 8.34
CA LYS A 82 6.18 -28.39 8.85
C LYS A 82 6.03 -28.66 10.35
N LEU A 83 5.50 -27.69 11.11
CA LEU A 83 5.25 -27.83 12.54
C LEU A 83 3.98 -28.64 12.81
N ASP A 84 2.90 -28.35 12.08
CA ASP A 84 1.63 -29.04 12.19
C ASP A 84 0.89 -29.04 10.83
N SER A 85 0.59 -30.24 10.34
CA SER A 85 -0.09 -30.45 9.06
C SER A 85 -1.51 -29.87 8.99
N THR A 86 -2.15 -29.55 10.13
CA THR A 86 -3.48 -28.90 10.15
C THR A 86 -3.45 -27.51 9.52
N PHE A 87 -2.28 -26.85 9.50
CA PHE A 87 -2.09 -25.55 8.85
C PHE A 87 -2.12 -25.63 7.31
N ALA A 88 -2.10 -26.83 6.71
CA ALA A 88 -2.12 -26.98 5.26
C ALA A 88 -3.39 -26.41 4.61
N GLY A 89 -4.51 -26.39 5.35
CA GLY A 89 -5.78 -25.84 4.89
C GLY A 89 -5.96 -24.33 5.06
N ILE A 90 -5.01 -23.63 5.69
CA ILE A 90 -5.13 -22.18 5.91
C ILE A 90 -4.74 -21.42 4.65
N GLU A 91 -5.62 -20.52 4.21
CA GLU A 91 -5.38 -19.61 3.10
C GLU A 91 -4.39 -18.51 3.46
N ILE A 92 -3.57 -18.12 2.49
CA ILE A 92 -2.60 -17.04 2.66
C ILE A 92 -3.33 -15.70 2.46
N PRO A 93 -3.20 -14.73 3.37
CA PRO A 93 -3.77 -13.41 3.17
C PRO A 93 -3.19 -12.76 1.91
N ILE A 94 -4.04 -12.10 1.13
CA ILE A 94 -3.64 -11.36 -0.06
C ILE A 94 -3.49 -9.89 0.33
N TYR A 95 -2.29 -9.35 0.15
CA TYR A 95 -2.04 -7.91 0.30
C TYR A 95 -1.74 -7.29 -1.07
N PRO A 96 -2.16 -6.04 -1.32
CA PRO A 96 -1.82 -5.34 -2.55
C PRO A 96 -0.32 -5.06 -2.62
N ASP A 97 0.30 -5.39 -3.75
CA ASP A 97 1.66 -4.98 -4.04
C ASP A 97 1.65 -3.58 -4.68
N LEU A 98 1.97 -2.57 -3.86
CA LEU A 98 2.00 -1.18 -4.31
C LEU A 98 3.22 -0.87 -5.19
N SER A 99 4.20 -1.76 -5.26
CA SER A 99 5.40 -1.59 -6.09
C SER A 99 5.15 -1.85 -7.57
N LEU A 100 4.06 -2.54 -7.92
CA LEU A 100 3.69 -2.89 -9.29
C LEU A 100 3.38 -1.67 -10.18
N THR A 101 3.07 -0.53 -9.59
CA THR A 101 2.83 0.71 -10.31
C THR A 101 3.42 1.90 -9.58
N GLU A 102 3.97 2.86 -10.32
CA GLU A 102 4.28 4.16 -9.76
C GLU A 102 2.98 4.96 -9.58
N TRP A 103 3.05 6.00 -8.75
CA TRP A 103 1.94 6.92 -8.52
C TRP A 103 2.28 8.32 -9.01
N LYS A 104 1.34 8.94 -9.72
CA LYS A 104 1.46 10.31 -10.20
C LYS A 104 1.23 11.29 -9.07
N ILE A 105 2.14 12.25 -8.92
CA ILE A 105 1.99 13.37 -7.97
C ILE A 105 1.32 14.54 -8.67
N LYS A 106 0.30 15.12 -8.03
CA LYS A 106 -0.30 16.41 -8.36
C LYS A 106 -0.43 17.25 -7.08
N LYS A 107 -0.62 18.56 -7.23
CA LYS A 107 -0.60 19.57 -6.14
C LYS A 107 -1.17 19.08 -4.79
N ASN A 108 -2.40 18.53 -4.78
CA ASN A 108 -3.06 18.04 -3.56
C ASN A 108 -3.53 16.58 -3.68
N SER A 109 -2.87 15.77 -4.51
CA SER A 109 -3.33 14.40 -4.72
C SER A 109 -2.29 13.50 -5.34
N ILE A 110 -2.43 12.22 -5.04
CA ILE A 110 -1.69 11.13 -5.66
C ILE A 110 -2.67 10.18 -6.36
N LYS A 111 -2.19 9.42 -7.34
CA LYS A 111 -3.01 8.45 -8.07
C LYS A 111 -2.12 7.36 -8.67
N PRO A 112 -2.42 6.07 -8.52
CA PRO A 112 -1.67 5.01 -9.19
C PRO A 112 -1.83 5.14 -10.72
N ILE A 113 -0.78 4.81 -11.47
CA ILE A 113 -0.80 4.87 -12.95
C ILE A 113 -1.67 3.75 -13.51
N SER A 114 -1.50 2.55 -12.97
CA SER A 114 -2.28 1.35 -13.28
C SER A 114 -3.18 1.00 -12.10
N GLU A 115 -4.12 0.07 -12.28
CA GLU A 115 -4.89 -0.42 -11.13
C GLU A 115 -4.02 -1.29 -10.23
N ILE A 116 -4.39 -1.32 -8.95
CA ILE A 116 -3.79 -2.15 -7.93
C ILE A 116 -4.89 -3.05 -7.40
N ASP A 117 -4.68 -4.36 -7.48
CA ASP A 117 -5.58 -5.34 -6.89
C ASP A 117 -5.17 -5.61 -5.44
N SER A 118 -6.12 -5.48 -4.53
CA SER A 118 -5.95 -5.83 -3.11
C SER A 118 -6.70 -7.10 -2.71
N GLY A 119 -7.22 -7.84 -3.68
CA GLY A 119 -8.07 -9.02 -3.50
C GLY A 119 -9.56 -8.68 -3.35
N CYS A 120 -9.89 -7.62 -2.59
CA CYS A 120 -11.28 -7.22 -2.36
C CYS A 120 -11.65 -5.83 -2.87
N ILE A 121 -10.66 -4.94 -3.06
CA ILE A 121 -10.86 -3.70 -3.81
C ILE A 121 -9.84 -3.59 -4.94
N THR A 122 -10.28 -3.06 -6.07
CA THR A 122 -9.39 -2.58 -7.13
C THR A 122 -9.20 -1.08 -6.92
N GLU A 123 -7.95 -0.66 -6.66
CA GLU A 123 -7.61 0.74 -6.48
C GLU A 123 -7.04 1.34 -7.76
N LYS A 124 -7.75 2.32 -8.32
CA LYS A 124 -7.35 3.14 -9.48
C LYS A 124 -7.73 4.61 -9.31
N GLY A 125 -8.35 4.91 -8.17
CA GLY A 125 -8.90 6.20 -7.82
C GLY A 125 -7.80 7.22 -7.55
N LYS A 126 -8.23 8.47 -7.42
CA LYS A 126 -7.37 9.57 -6.99
C LYS A 126 -7.46 9.67 -5.47
N HIS A 127 -6.34 9.80 -4.79
CA HIS A 127 -6.30 10.09 -3.36
C HIS A 127 -6.00 11.56 -3.14
N ILE A 128 -6.87 12.25 -2.42
CA ILE A 128 -6.77 13.69 -2.15
C ILE A 128 -6.21 13.90 -0.76
N LYS A 129 -5.19 14.75 -0.66
CA LYS A 129 -4.58 15.17 0.60
C LYS A 129 -5.60 15.95 1.43
N ARG A 130 -5.78 15.60 2.70
CA ARG A 130 -6.62 16.34 3.66
C ARG A 130 -5.82 16.70 4.90
#